data_AF-A0AAJ1VEA6-F1
#
_entry.id   AF-A0AAJ1VEA6-F1
#
_cell.length_a   1.000
_cell.length_b   1.000
_cell.length_c   1.000
_cell.angle_alpha   90.00
_cell.angle_beta   90.00
_cell.angle_gamma   90.00
#
_symmetry.space_group_name_H-M   'P 1'
#
loop_
_entity.id
_entity.type
_entity.pdbx_description
1 polymer ?
#
loop_
_entity_poly.entity_id
_entity_poly.type
_entity_poly.pdbx_seq_one_letter_code
_entity_poly.pdbx_strand_id
1 'polypeptide(L)'
;MEVPLRIRVEELATAYGNNYKHVTFDKTIKDIVQKFAVKSYGGKGLNGTGSKPGINIGKEDLETLRIKLGVPETQTIAIGKTDVKGLEGKIFEGGSPKVRKEAGLPSLDELYPGREIKAPYNRAIRGHAQFMDHAEEGIIAEFEDAVKKARLKPEDMKGTLYIDQSNPNGICNKCTKGLFDPVPDDERVIFKQMTDMYPNLKIKVSTEKNPNLPYPRDTLSFEVINGLPENVIKIRK
;
A
#
# COMPACT_ATOMS: atom_id res chain seq x y z
N MET A 1 19.37 -2.47 32.08
CA MET A 1 18.33 -1.40 32.06
C MET A 1 17.49 -1.59 30.81
N GLU A 2 16.28 -2.14 30.93
CA GLU A 2 15.32 -2.16 29.81
C GLU A 2 14.73 -0.77 29.63
N VAL A 3 15.00 -0.12 28.49
CA VAL A 3 14.34 1.14 28.14
C VAL A 3 12.89 0.82 27.78
N PRO A 4 11.89 1.35 28.51
CA PRO A 4 10.47 1.09 28.22
C PRO A 4 10.13 1.51 26.79
N LEU A 5 9.27 0.71 26.13
CA LEU A 5 8.79 1.04 24.79
C LEU A 5 7.84 2.22 24.90
N ARG A 6 8.24 3.40 24.44
CA ARG A 6 7.34 4.55 24.31
C ARG A 6 6.59 4.41 22.99
N ILE A 7 5.30 4.12 23.09
CA ILE A 7 4.35 4.18 21.98
C ILE A 7 3.66 5.53 22.11
N ARG A 8 3.81 6.40 21.10
CA ARG A 8 2.95 7.58 21.00
C ARG A 8 1.77 7.24 20.11
N VAL A 9 0.58 7.30 20.70
CA VAL A 9 -0.67 7.32 19.96
C VAL A 9 -1.07 8.78 19.89
N GLU A 10 -0.87 9.40 18.74
CA GLU A 10 -1.38 10.74 18.47
C GLU A 10 -2.76 10.58 17.84
N GLU A 11 -3.77 11.15 18.50
CA GLU A 11 -5.11 11.29 17.96
C GLU A 11 -5.16 12.66 17.28
N LEU A 12 -5.02 12.68 15.96
CA LEU A 12 -5.03 13.92 15.19
C LEU A 12 -6.47 14.26 14.83
N ALA A 13 -6.96 15.37 15.39
CA ALA A 13 -8.23 15.94 15.00
C ALA A 13 -8.11 16.55 13.60
N THR A 14 -8.91 16.07 12.65
CA THR A 14 -9.04 16.73 11.35
C THR A 14 -10.02 17.91 11.43
N ALA A 15 -9.93 18.83 10.46
CA ALA A 15 -10.88 19.93 10.29
C ALA A 15 -12.36 19.48 10.13
N TYR A 16 -12.59 18.18 9.95
CA TYR A 16 -13.90 17.55 9.78
C TYR A 16 -14.33 16.67 10.98
N GLY A 17 -13.62 16.74 12.11
CA GLY A 17 -14.02 16.08 13.36
C GLY A 17 -13.75 14.57 13.43
N ASN A 18 -13.05 14.00 12.45
CA ASN A 18 -12.62 12.60 12.49
C ASN A 18 -11.24 12.49 13.17
N ASN A 19 -11.15 11.59 14.14
CA ASN A 19 -9.94 11.22 14.87
C ASN A 19 -9.39 9.90 14.31
N TYR A 20 -8.12 9.84 13.89
CA TYR A 20 -7.45 8.58 13.60
C TYR A 20 -6.20 8.41 14.47
N LYS A 21 -5.86 7.15 14.75
CA LYS A 21 -4.74 6.77 15.62
C LYS A 21 -3.47 6.67 14.79
N HIS A 22 -2.60 7.68 14.88
CA HIS A 22 -1.22 7.56 14.43
C HIS A 22 -0.40 6.84 15.51
N VAL A 23 0.14 5.67 15.18
CA VAL A 23 1.06 4.94 16.06
C VAL A 23 2.48 5.20 15.58
N THR A 24 3.22 6.00 16.35
CA THR A 24 4.65 6.23 16.09
C THR A 24 5.47 5.51 17.14
N PHE A 25 6.52 4.83 16.67
CA PHE A 25 7.47 4.14 17.53
C PHE A 25 8.77 4.95 17.61
N ASP A 26 9.19 5.30 18.83
CA ASP A 26 10.48 5.97 19.11
C ASP A 26 11.65 4.95 19.19
N LYS A 27 11.57 3.82 18.47
CA LYS A 27 12.54 2.70 18.49
C LYS A 27 12.82 2.15 17.08
N THR A 28 13.89 1.37 16.93
CA THR A 28 14.33 0.84 15.64
C THR A 28 13.38 -0.23 15.07
N ILE A 29 13.43 -0.50 13.74
CA ILE A 29 12.73 -1.66 13.14
C ILE A 29 13.02 -2.95 13.92
N LYS A 30 14.28 -3.18 14.32
CA LYS A 30 14.67 -4.40 15.04
C LYS A 30 13.91 -4.56 16.35
N ASP A 31 13.75 -3.47 17.10
CA ASP A 31 12.97 -3.46 18.34
C ASP A 31 11.49 -3.75 18.07
N ILE A 32 10.91 -3.17 17.01
CA ILE A 32 9.50 -3.38 16.64
C ILE A 32 9.28 -4.82 16.18
N VAL A 33 10.15 -5.38 15.33
CA VAL A 33 10.05 -6.77 14.86
C VAL A 33 10.23 -7.77 16.01
N GLN A 34 11.10 -7.48 16.98
CA GLN A 34 11.31 -8.35 18.14
C GLN A 34 10.19 -8.25 19.19
N LYS A 35 9.64 -7.05 19.47
CA LYS A 35 8.57 -6.85 20.47
C LYS A 35 7.17 -7.07 19.92
N PHE A 36 6.94 -6.72 18.65
CA PHE A 36 5.72 -6.98 17.90
C PHE A 36 5.98 -8.05 16.86
N ALA A 37 6.59 -9.17 17.27
CA ALA A 37 6.24 -10.46 16.71
C ALA A 37 4.74 -10.72 16.96
N VAL A 38 3.88 -9.87 16.40
CA VAL A 38 2.55 -10.22 15.94
C VAL A 38 2.81 -11.48 15.16
N LYS A 39 2.27 -12.58 15.70
CA LYS A 39 2.19 -13.87 15.04
C LYS A 39 2.36 -13.68 13.54
N SER A 40 3.55 -14.02 13.04
CA SER A 40 3.58 -14.60 11.70
C SER A 40 2.47 -15.64 11.76
N TYR A 41 1.45 -15.50 10.90
CA TYR A 41 0.41 -16.50 10.75
C TYR A 41 1.02 -17.78 10.12
N GLY A 42 2.13 -18.28 10.66
CA GLY A 42 2.49 -19.68 10.67
C GLY A 42 1.61 -20.40 11.69
N GLY A 43 0.32 -20.48 11.40
CA GLY A 43 -0.62 -21.25 12.18
C GLY A 43 -0.54 -22.73 11.80
N LYS A 44 0.27 -23.51 12.52
CA LYS A 44 -0.11 -24.90 12.80
C LYS A 44 -1.45 -24.84 13.54
N GLY A 45 -2.43 -25.59 13.02
CA GLY A 45 -3.84 -25.37 13.26
C GLY A 45 -4.31 -25.52 14.70
N LEU A 46 -5.46 -24.91 14.98
CA LEU A 46 -6.39 -25.28 16.04
C LEU A 46 -7.81 -24.89 15.58
N ASN A 47 -8.70 -25.88 15.61
CA ASN A 47 -10.11 -25.79 15.25
C ASN A 47 -10.86 -24.78 16.13
N GLY A 48 -11.67 -23.91 15.52
CA GLY A 48 -12.56 -22.98 16.21
C GLY A 48 -13.30 -22.04 15.24
N THR A 49 -14.50 -22.47 14.84
CA THR A 49 -15.64 -21.67 14.35
C THR A 49 -15.39 -20.46 13.42
N GLY A 50 -15.62 -20.66 12.12
CA GLY A 50 -16.42 -19.74 11.30
C GLY A 50 -15.80 -18.43 10.78
N SER A 51 -14.48 -18.31 10.67
CA SER A 51 -13.85 -17.17 9.97
C SER A 51 -13.46 -17.57 8.54
N LYS A 52 -13.88 -16.80 7.52
CA LYS A 52 -13.37 -16.98 6.15
C LYS A 52 -11.83 -17.05 6.17
N PRO A 53 -11.18 -17.97 5.42
CA PRO A 53 -9.73 -17.97 5.34
C PRO A 53 -9.26 -16.59 4.87
N GLY A 54 -8.47 -15.91 5.70
CA GLY A 54 -7.97 -14.57 5.38
C GLY A 54 -7.09 -14.62 4.14
N ILE A 55 -7.18 -13.60 3.28
CA ILE A 55 -6.27 -13.44 2.15
C ILE A 55 -4.86 -13.23 2.73
N ASN A 56 -3.96 -14.17 2.45
CA ASN A 56 -2.55 -14.03 2.79
C ASN A 56 -1.82 -13.36 1.61
N ILE A 57 -1.10 -12.29 1.92
CA ILE A 57 -0.23 -11.56 0.98
C ILE A 57 1.08 -11.25 1.69
N GLY A 58 2.20 -11.39 0.99
CA GLY A 58 3.50 -11.06 1.58
C GLY A 58 4.69 -11.50 0.74
N LYS A 59 5.80 -11.76 1.43
CA LYS A 59 7.11 -12.08 0.85
C LYS A 59 7.10 -13.17 -0.23
N GLU A 60 6.34 -14.24 -0.05
CA GLU A 60 6.27 -15.34 -1.02
C GLU A 60 5.63 -14.91 -2.35
N ASP A 61 4.61 -14.06 -2.28
CA ASP A 61 3.96 -13.48 -3.46
C ASP A 61 4.89 -12.49 -4.17
N LEU A 62 5.62 -11.67 -3.40
CA LEU A 62 6.62 -10.77 -3.94
C LEU A 62 7.75 -11.55 -4.64
N GLU A 63 8.25 -12.62 -4.04
CA GLU A 63 9.28 -13.47 -4.66
C GLU A 63 8.79 -14.12 -5.96
N THR A 64 7.54 -14.61 -5.95
CA THR A 64 6.91 -15.14 -7.18
C THR A 64 6.86 -14.08 -8.28
N LEU A 65 6.50 -12.85 -7.92
CA LEU A 65 6.49 -11.73 -8.86
C LEU A 65 7.89 -11.36 -9.36
N ARG A 66 8.92 -11.40 -8.50
CA ARG A 66 10.32 -11.18 -8.92
C ARG A 66 10.77 -12.16 -9.98
N ILE A 67 10.51 -13.44 -9.74
CA ILE A 67 10.86 -14.52 -10.66
C ILE A 67 10.11 -14.32 -11.99
N LYS A 68 8.81 -14.02 -11.93
CA LYS A 68 7.98 -13.76 -13.10
C LYS A 68 8.52 -12.59 -13.95
N LEU A 69 8.92 -11.50 -13.31
CA LEU A 69 9.40 -10.29 -13.98
C LEU A 69 10.89 -10.35 -14.37
N GLY A 70 11.64 -11.34 -13.89
CA GLY A 70 13.09 -11.41 -14.08
C GLY A 70 13.86 -10.29 -13.35
N VAL A 71 13.34 -9.81 -12.21
CA VAL A 71 13.90 -8.68 -11.45
C VAL A 71 14.34 -9.12 -10.04
N PRO A 72 15.53 -9.73 -9.91
CA PRO A 72 15.93 -10.40 -8.66
C PRO A 72 16.08 -9.42 -7.49
N GLU A 73 16.67 -8.24 -7.73
CA GLU A 73 17.05 -7.33 -6.64
C GLU A 73 16.33 -5.97 -6.71
N THR A 74 15.93 -5.55 -7.90
CA THR A 74 15.46 -4.19 -8.11
C THR A 74 14.15 -3.94 -7.38
N GLN A 75 14.16 -2.85 -6.61
CA GLN A 75 12.99 -2.31 -5.93
C GLN A 75 12.34 -1.22 -6.81
N THR A 76 11.03 -1.07 -6.82
CA THR A 76 10.03 -1.68 -5.96
C THR A 76 9.07 -2.50 -6.80
N ILE A 77 8.72 -3.70 -6.36
CA ILE A 77 7.55 -4.44 -6.85
C ILE A 77 6.46 -4.37 -5.80
N ALA A 78 5.21 -4.49 -6.24
CA ALA A 78 4.05 -4.58 -5.38
C ALA A 78 3.12 -5.67 -5.90
N ILE A 79 2.39 -6.30 -4.98
CA ILE A 79 1.36 -7.28 -5.30
C ILE A 79 0.07 -6.89 -4.59
N GLY A 80 -1.06 -7.11 -5.25
CA GLY A 80 -2.39 -6.83 -4.76
C GLY A 80 -3.28 -8.05 -4.83
N LYS A 81 -4.11 -8.25 -3.80
CA LYS A 81 -5.17 -9.29 -3.75
C LYS A 81 -6.43 -8.70 -3.15
N THR A 82 -7.60 -9.24 -3.48
CA THR A 82 -8.85 -8.71 -2.96
C THR A 82 -9.91 -9.75 -2.66
N ASP A 83 -10.75 -9.48 -1.66
CA ASP A 83 -11.98 -10.22 -1.34
C ASP A 83 -13.26 -9.48 -1.81
N VAL A 84 -13.10 -8.42 -2.61
CA VAL A 84 -14.22 -7.71 -3.23
C VAL A 84 -14.97 -8.65 -4.16
N LYS A 85 -16.29 -8.69 -3.98
CA LYS A 85 -17.18 -9.54 -4.78
C LYS A 85 -17.07 -9.21 -6.27
N GLY A 86 -16.85 -10.23 -7.10
CA GLY A 86 -16.63 -10.12 -8.54
C GLY A 86 -15.17 -9.97 -8.95
N LEU A 87 -14.25 -9.80 -7.99
CA LEU A 87 -12.81 -9.66 -8.21
C LEU A 87 -11.99 -10.71 -7.44
N GLU A 88 -12.65 -11.67 -6.77
CA GLU A 88 -11.97 -12.69 -6.00
C GLU A 88 -11.02 -13.53 -6.87
N GLY A 89 -9.86 -13.88 -6.32
CA GLY A 89 -8.85 -14.69 -7.03
C GLY A 89 -8.01 -13.92 -8.05
N LYS A 90 -8.32 -12.65 -8.32
CA LYS A 90 -7.43 -11.78 -9.11
C LYS A 90 -6.18 -11.42 -8.31
N ILE A 91 -5.06 -11.36 -9.02
CA ILE A 91 -3.79 -10.83 -8.55
C ILE A 91 -3.51 -9.57 -9.36
N PHE A 92 -3.14 -8.50 -8.67
CA PHE A 92 -2.73 -7.24 -9.26
C PHE A 92 -1.22 -7.10 -9.07
N GLU A 93 -0.52 -6.61 -10.09
CA GLU A 93 0.94 -6.55 -10.09
C GLU A 93 1.44 -5.13 -10.38
N GLY A 94 2.40 -4.68 -9.58
CA GLY A 94 2.96 -3.35 -9.64
C GLY A 94 4.48 -3.40 -9.74
N GLY A 95 5.06 -2.52 -10.57
CA GLY A 95 6.50 -2.33 -10.66
C GLY A 95 6.83 -0.85 -10.77
N SER A 96 7.83 -0.39 -10.01
CA SER A 96 8.36 0.97 -10.07
C SER A 96 8.96 1.27 -11.45
N PRO A 97 9.24 2.55 -11.79
CA PRO A 97 9.81 2.88 -13.10
C PRO A 97 11.10 2.12 -13.41
N LYS A 98 11.92 1.86 -12.39
CA LYS A 98 13.18 1.10 -12.54
C LYS A 98 12.90 -0.38 -12.79
N VAL A 99 11.97 -0.99 -12.05
CA VAL A 99 11.54 -2.38 -12.28
C VAL A 99 10.96 -2.52 -13.69
N ARG A 100 10.08 -1.60 -14.11
CA ARG A 100 9.47 -1.65 -15.44
C ARG A 100 10.53 -1.59 -16.54
N LYS A 101 11.51 -0.70 -16.39
CA LYS A 101 12.65 -0.62 -17.33
C LYS A 101 13.46 -1.90 -17.38
N GLU A 102 13.76 -2.51 -16.23
CA GLU A 102 14.53 -3.75 -16.15
C GLU A 102 13.77 -4.95 -16.75
N ALA A 103 12.47 -5.06 -16.45
CA ALA A 103 11.59 -6.11 -16.94
C ALA A 103 11.10 -5.89 -18.38
N GLY A 104 11.50 -4.80 -19.05
CA GLY A 104 11.05 -4.47 -20.40
C GLY A 104 9.55 -4.15 -20.50
N LEU A 105 8.93 -3.69 -19.40
CA LEU A 105 7.52 -3.33 -19.35
C LEU A 105 7.30 -1.90 -19.88
N PRO A 106 6.19 -1.64 -20.61
CA PRO A 106 5.79 -0.29 -21.04
C PRO A 106 5.45 0.62 -19.84
N SER A 107 5.23 1.92 -20.04
CA SER A 107 4.75 2.81 -18.97
C SER A 107 3.30 2.50 -18.56
N LEU A 108 2.83 3.03 -17.43
CA LEU A 108 1.40 2.89 -17.08
C LEU A 108 0.51 3.71 -18.01
N ASP A 109 1.02 4.83 -18.55
CA ASP A 109 0.30 5.64 -19.54
C ASP A 109 0.03 4.89 -20.85
N GLU A 110 0.92 3.97 -21.22
CA GLU A 110 0.74 3.10 -22.38
C GLU A 110 -0.22 1.93 -22.08
N LEU A 111 -0.10 1.28 -20.91
CA LEU A 111 -0.97 0.15 -20.55
C LEU A 111 -2.39 0.56 -20.20
N TYR A 112 -2.54 1.66 -19.47
CA TYR A 112 -3.77 2.14 -18.89
C TYR A 112 -3.96 3.64 -19.21
N PRO A 113 -4.09 4.01 -20.50
CA PRO A 113 -4.17 5.40 -20.93
C PRO A 113 -5.43 6.13 -20.40
N GLY A 114 -6.49 5.38 -20.13
CA GLY A 114 -7.78 5.89 -19.62
C GLY A 114 -8.00 5.68 -18.12
N ARG A 115 -6.95 5.42 -17.34
CA ARG A 115 -7.07 5.32 -15.87
C ARG A 115 -7.41 6.68 -15.27
N GLU A 116 -8.34 6.68 -14.35
CA GLU A 116 -8.80 7.87 -13.66
C GLU A 116 -7.92 8.16 -12.45
N ILE A 117 -7.43 7.12 -11.77
CA ILE A 117 -6.51 7.27 -10.65
C ILE A 117 -5.08 7.30 -11.18
N LYS A 118 -4.43 8.46 -11.07
CA LYS A 118 -3.03 8.65 -11.50
C LYS A 118 -2.34 9.74 -10.69
N ALA A 119 -1.03 9.62 -10.55
CA ALA A 119 -0.26 10.69 -9.91
C ALA A 119 -0.36 11.98 -10.75
N PRO A 120 -0.60 13.16 -10.14
CA PRO A 120 -0.84 14.43 -10.83
C PRO A 120 0.45 15.09 -11.36
N TYR A 121 1.41 14.27 -11.80
CA TYR A 121 2.70 14.71 -12.32
C TYR A 121 2.72 14.59 -13.85
N ASN A 122 3.68 15.26 -14.49
CA ASN A 122 3.77 15.33 -15.94
C ASN A 122 5.22 15.09 -16.38
N ARG A 123 5.44 14.10 -17.24
CA ARG A 123 6.78 13.73 -17.75
C ARG A 123 7.53 14.87 -18.42
N ALA A 124 6.81 15.84 -19.02
CA ALA A 124 7.41 17.01 -19.65
C ALA A 124 8.04 17.99 -18.64
N ILE A 125 7.67 17.91 -17.36
CA ILE A 125 8.21 18.78 -16.32
C ILE A 125 9.43 18.11 -15.69
N ARG A 126 10.55 18.85 -15.64
CA ARG A 126 11.81 18.36 -15.08
C ARG A 126 11.60 17.89 -13.64
N GLY A 127 11.98 16.63 -13.38
CA GLY A 127 11.90 16.03 -12.04
C GLY A 127 10.54 15.44 -11.68
N HIS A 128 9.51 15.55 -12.52
CA HIS A 128 8.19 14.95 -12.26
C HIS A 128 8.14 13.45 -12.58
N ALA A 129 8.86 13.01 -13.61
CA ALA A 129 8.86 11.62 -14.06
C ALA A 129 9.23 10.60 -12.95
N GLN A 130 10.02 11.01 -11.95
CA GLN A 130 10.41 10.16 -10.82
C GLN A 130 9.26 9.87 -9.84
N PHE A 131 8.13 10.58 -9.95
CA PHE A 131 6.95 10.43 -9.09
C PHE A 131 5.76 9.79 -9.83
N MET A 132 6.01 9.24 -11.02
CA MET A 132 5.02 8.58 -11.88
C MET A 132 5.36 7.09 -12.01
N ASP A 133 4.39 6.26 -12.39
CA ASP A 133 4.55 4.81 -12.58
C ASP A 133 5.11 4.07 -11.37
N HIS A 134 4.77 4.51 -10.15
CA HIS A 134 5.18 3.79 -8.95
C HIS A 134 4.45 2.44 -8.85
N ALA A 135 5.03 1.50 -8.11
CA ALA A 135 4.49 0.14 -8.04
C ALA A 135 3.04 0.14 -7.52
N GLU A 136 2.75 0.99 -6.54
CA GLU A 136 1.42 1.17 -5.98
C GLU A 136 0.42 1.73 -7.00
N GLU A 137 0.85 2.62 -7.92
CA GLU A 137 -0.01 3.11 -9.01
C GLU A 137 -0.36 1.98 -9.98
N GLY A 138 0.57 1.06 -10.24
CA GLY A 138 0.33 -0.13 -11.07
C GLY A 138 -0.77 -1.03 -10.50
N ILE A 139 -0.71 -1.30 -9.19
CA ILE A 139 -1.76 -2.07 -8.49
C ILE A 139 -3.13 -1.40 -8.62
N ILE A 140 -3.17 -0.08 -8.40
CA ILE A 140 -4.43 0.67 -8.44
C ILE A 140 -4.97 0.72 -9.87
N ALA A 141 -4.12 0.90 -10.88
CA ALA A 141 -4.52 0.89 -12.28
C ALA A 141 -5.10 -0.47 -12.71
N GLU A 142 -4.46 -1.58 -12.30
CA GLU A 142 -4.97 -2.93 -12.59
C GLU A 142 -6.28 -3.24 -11.85
N PHE A 143 -6.40 -2.79 -10.61
CA PHE A 143 -7.65 -2.91 -9.85
C PHE A 143 -8.78 -2.12 -10.51
N GLU A 144 -8.52 -0.87 -10.89
CA GLU A 144 -9.49 0.01 -11.58
C GLU A 144 -9.95 -0.60 -12.91
N ASP A 145 -9.01 -1.12 -13.71
CA ASP A 145 -9.32 -1.80 -14.96
C ASP A 145 -10.17 -3.07 -14.73
N ALA A 146 -9.87 -3.85 -13.69
CA ALA A 146 -10.64 -5.03 -13.33
C ALA A 146 -12.07 -4.67 -12.87
N VAL A 147 -12.24 -3.60 -12.09
CA VAL A 147 -13.55 -3.04 -11.70
C VAL A 147 -14.36 -2.66 -12.94
N LYS A 148 -13.75 -1.89 -13.86
CA LYS A 148 -14.38 -1.44 -15.11
C LYS A 148 -14.81 -2.62 -15.98
N LYS A 149 -13.94 -3.62 -16.16
CA LYS A 149 -14.23 -4.85 -16.92
C LYS A 149 -15.35 -5.68 -16.29
N ALA A 150 -15.41 -5.75 -14.97
CA ALA A 150 -16.48 -6.41 -14.23
C ALA A 150 -17.78 -5.58 -14.17
N ARG A 151 -17.78 -4.35 -14.69
CA ARG A 151 -18.90 -3.39 -14.67
C ARG A 151 -19.42 -3.15 -13.25
N LEU A 152 -18.50 -3.17 -12.30
CA LEU A 152 -18.76 -2.92 -10.90
C LEU A 152 -18.80 -1.42 -10.65
N LYS A 153 -19.77 -0.96 -9.84
CA LYS A 153 -19.90 0.45 -9.49
C LYS A 153 -19.01 0.78 -8.30
N PRO A 154 -18.40 1.98 -8.25
CA PRO A 154 -17.51 2.33 -7.15
C PRO A 154 -18.16 2.28 -5.77
N GLU A 155 -19.45 2.64 -5.66
CA GLU A 155 -20.19 2.64 -4.40
C GLU A 155 -20.49 1.23 -3.89
N ASP A 156 -20.52 0.24 -4.78
CA ASP A 156 -20.79 -1.17 -4.44
C ASP A 156 -19.52 -1.92 -4.02
N MET A 157 -18.34 -1.27 -4.05
CA MET A 157 -17.05 -1.86 -3.70
C MET A 157 -16.90 -2.10 -2.21
N LYS A 158 -17.48 -3.22 -1.76
CA LYS A 158 -17.37 -3.74 -0.39
C LYS A 158 -16.39 -4.89 -0.36
N GLY A 159 -15.39 -4.76 0.49
CA GLY A 159 -14.30 -5.72 0.64
C GLY A 159 -13.02 -5.00 1.02
N THR A 160 -11.91 -5.69 0.86
CA THR A 160 -10.57 -5.23 1.17
C THR A 160 -9.66 -5.46 -0.03
N LEU A 161 -8.95 -4.42 -0.47
CA LEU A 161 -7.77 -4.54 -1.31
C LEU A 161 -6.54 -4.60 -0.40
N TYR A 162 -5.82 -5.71 -0.45
CA TYR A 162 -4.57 -5.92 0.25
C TYR A 162 -3.42 -5.64 -0.72
N ILE A 163 -2.45 -4.83 -0.31
CA ILE A 163 -1.29 -4.45 -1.10
C ILE A 163 -0.04 -4.64 -0.25
N ASP A 164 0.94 -5.37 -0.78
CA ASP A 164 2.26 -5.47 -0.18
C ASP A 164 3.32 -5.06 -1.19
N GLN A 165 4.31 -4.28 -0.75
CA GLN A 165 5.41 -3.83 -1.60
C GLN A 165 6.79 -4.14 -1.01
N SER A 166 7.79 -4.25 -1.87
CA SER A 166 9.11 -4.74 -1.49
C SER A 166 10.11 -3.66 -1.04
N ASN A 167 9.72 -2.37 -0.99
CA ASN A 167 10.63 -1.30 -0.62
C ASN A 167 10.83 -1.20 0.89
N PRO A 168 12.02 -1.52 1.45
CA PRO A 168 12.22 -1.51 2.89
C PRO A 168 12.15 -0.11 3.52
N ASN A 169 12.21 0.96 2.72
CA ASN A 169 12.09 2.34 3.22
C ASN A 169 10.65 2.75 3.52
N GLY A 170 9.64 1.99 3.08
CA GLY A 170 8.23 2.37 3.21
C GLY A 170 7.55 2.78 1.91
N ILE A 171 6.22 2.94 2.01
CA ILE A 171 5.35 3.44 0.96
C ILE A 171 5.64 4.92 0.74
N CYS A 172 5.96 5.29 -0.50
CA CYS A 172 6.42 6.63 -0.84
C CYS A 172 5.44 7.72 -0.35
N ASN A 173 5.95 8.79 0.25
CA ASN A 173 5.14 9.95 0.64
C ASN A 173 4.43 10.63 -0.56
N LYS A 174 4.97 10.48 -1.77
CA LYS A 174 4.33 10.97 -3.01
C LYS A 174 3.21 10.06 -3.53
N CYS A 175 3.08 8.84 -2.99
CA CYS A 175 1.93 7.96 -3.23
C CYS A 175 0.80 8.19 -2.22
N THR A 176 1.10 8.76 -1.05
CA THR A 176 0.16 8.95 0.08
C THR A 176 -0.22 10.41 0.36
N LYS A 177 0.27 11.37 -0.42
CA LYS A 177 -0.08 12.80 -0.27
C LYS A 177 -1.61 13.02 -0.35
N GLY A 178 -2.16 13.80 0.58
CA GLY A 178 -3.61 14.00 0.67
C GLY A 178 -4.37 12.92 1.44
N LEU A 179 -3.74 11.77 1.74
CA LEU A 179 -4.39 10.70 2.51
C LEU A 179 -4.34 10.99 4.02
N PHE A 180 -3.15 11.29 4.54
CA PHE A 180 -2.94 11.51 5.99
C PHE A 180 -3.07 12.97 6.39
N ASP A 181 -2.87 13.89 5.45
CA ASP A 181 -2.91 15.33 5.66
C ASP A 181 -3.72 15.94 4.51
N PRO A 182 -4.66 16.85 4.78
CA PRO A 182 -5.47 17.45 3.73
C PRO A 182 -4.60 18.30 2.80
N VAL A 183 -4.90 18.21 1.49
CA VAL A 183 -4.26 19.00 0.42
C VAL A 183 -5.34 19.41 -0.59
N PRO A 184 -5.08 20.43 -1.43
CA PRO A 184 -5.94 20.76 -2.56
C PRO A 184 -6.24 19.55 -3.46
N ASP A 185 -7.40 19.55 -4.10
CA ASP A 185 -7.91 18.39 -4.84
C ASP A 185 -6.98 17.97 -6.00
N ASP A 186 -6.38 18.94 -6.68
CA ASP A 186 -5.41 18.77 -7.75
C ASP A 186 -4.03 18.27 -7.27
N GLU A 187 -3.79 18.29 -5.96
CA GLU A 187 -2.58 17.78 -5.33
C GLU A 187 -2.75 16.39 -4.71
N ARG A 188 -3.97 15.86 -4.64
CA ARG A 188 -4.26 14.51 -4.14
C ARG A 188 -3.61 13.48 -5.05
N VAL A 189 -3.00 12.46 -4.48
CA VAL A 189 -2.33 11.38 -5.24
C VAL A 189 -3.08 10.06 -5.08
N ILE A 190 -2.51 9.00 -5.66
CA ILE A 190 -3.17 7.73 -5.96
C ILE A 190 -3.96 7.12 -4.79
N PHE A 191 -3.44 7.06 -3.57
CA PHE A 191 -4.19 6.45 -2.45
C PHE A 191 -5.36 7.31 -2.00
N LYS A 192 -5.22 8.64 -2.04
CA LYS A 192 -6.32 9.55 -1.72
C LYS A 192 -7.39 9.51 -2.81
N GLN A 193 -6.98 9.58 -4.08
CA GLN A 193 -7.89 9.46 -5.22
C GLN A 193 -8.66 8.14 -5.21
N MET A 194 -7.98 7.01 -4.92
CA MET A 194 -8.60 5.70 -4.81
C MET A 194 -9.64 5.66 -3.69
N THR A 195 -9.31 6.24 -2.54
CA THR A 195 -10.21 6.30 -1.39
C THR A 195 -11.46 7.14 -1.68
N ASP A 196 -11.29 8.25 -2.42
CA ASP A 196 -12.40 9.11 -2.83
C ASP A 196 -13.30 8.42 -3.86
N MET A 197 -12.70 7.67 -4.80
CA MET A 197 -13.41 6.94 -5.84
C MET A 197 -14.18 5.75 -5.28
N TYR A 198 -13.58 4.98 -4.36
CA TYR A 198 -14.14 3.76 -3.79
C TYR A 198 -14.42 3.90 -2.28
N PRO A 199 -15.44 4.67 -1.88
CA PRO A 199 -15.64 5.07 -0.48
C PRO A 199 -15.91 3.91 0.49
N ASN A 200 -16.40 2.79 -0.02
CA ASN A 200 -16.73 1.59 0.77
C ASN A 200 -15.63 0.52 0.76
N LEU A 201 -14.56 0.74 -0.02
CA LEU A 201 -13.44 -0.18 -0.13
C LEU A 201 -12.52 0.00 1.07
N LYS A 202 -12.17 -1.11 1.73
CA LYS A 202 -11.06 -1.11 2.68
C LYS A 202 -9.76 -1.29 1.92
N ILE A 203 -8.73 -0.56 2.31
CA ILE A 203 -7.40 -0.70 1.72
C ILE A 203 -6.45 -1.08 2.86
N LYS A 204 -5.64 -2.12 2.66
CA LYS A 204 -4.57 -2.49 3.60
C LYS A 204 -3.26 -2.50 2.84
N VAL A 205 -2.34 -1.64 3.24
CA VAL A 205 -1.05 -1.49 2.57
C VAL A 205 0.06 -1.77 3.55
N SER A 206 1.00 -2.63 3.15
CA SER A 206 2.20 -2.94 3.90
C SER A 206 3.44 -2.94 3.02
N THR A 207 4.59 -3.02 3.69
CA THR A 207 5.89 -3.05 3.06
C THR A 207 6.76 -4.10 3.71
N GLU A 208 7.66 -4.71 2.93
CA GLU A 208 8.71 -5.57 3.47
C GLU A 208 9.58 -4.78 4.46
N LYS A 209 9.90 -5.40 5.59
CA LYS A 209 10.73 -4.79 6.65
C LYS A 209 12.14 -5.33 6.57
N ASN A 210 13.13 -4.44 6.59
CA ASN A 210 14.53 -4.82 6.70
C ASN A 210 15.08 -4.47 8.10
N PRO A 211 15.38 -5.46 8.96
CA PRO A 211 15.93 -5.22 10.30
C PRO A 211 17.27 -4.45 10.30
N ASN A 212 18.01 -4.49 9.19
CA ASN A 212 19.27 -3.76 9.03
C ASN A 212 19.07 -2.30 8.58
N LEU A 213 17.82 -1.88 8.31
CA LEU A 213 17.45 -0.50 8.04
C LEU A 213 16.69 0.06 9.25
N PRO A 214 17.37 0.56 10.28
CA PRO A 214 16.73 0.90 11.55
C PRO A 214 15.72 2.04 11.47
N TYR A 215 15.92 2.97 10.53
CA TYR A 215 15.10 4.18 10.33
C TYR A 215 14.61 4.25 8.88
N PRO A 216 13.57 3.48 8.52
CA PRO A 216 12.90 3.63 7.22
C PRO A 216 12.33 5.05 7.12
N ARG A 217 12.35 5.60 5.91
CA ARG A 217 12.06 7.02 5.69
C ARG A 217 10.57 7.33 5.64
N ASP A 218 9.77 6.35 5.21
CA ASP A 218 8.37 6.55 4.86
C ASP A 218 7.42 5.66 5.68
N THR A 219 6.13 5.68 5.34
CA THR A 219 5.08 4.89 6.00
C THR A 219 5.33 3.40 5.79
N LEU A 220 5.34 2.60 6.85
CA LEU A 220 5.55 1.15 6.75
C LEU A 220 4.27 0.38 6.43
N SER A 221 3.17 0.82 7.00
CA SER A 221 1.85 0.26 6.73
C SER A 221 0.77 1.24 7.10
N PHE A 222 -0.39 1.09 6.48
CA PHE A 222 -1.61 1.80 6.86
C PHE A 222 -2.82 1.01 6.37
N GLU A 223 -3.96 1.31 6.98
CA GLU A 223 -5.26 0.88 6.49
C GLU A 223 -6.07 2.12 6.09
N VAL A 224 -7.05 1.92 5.23
CA VAL A 224 -8.12 2.88 4.97
C VAL A 224 -9.44 2.17 5.17
N ILE A 225 -10.30 2.70 6.03
CA ILE A 225 -11.60 2.14 6.35
C ILE A 225 -12.63 3.26 6.25
N ASN A 226 -13.67 3.08 5.43
CA ASN A 226 -14.72 4.06 5.21
C ASN A 226 -14.19 5.46 4.85
N GLY A 227 -13.18 5.51 3.97
CA GLY A 227 -12.59 6.79 3.56
C GLY A 227 -11.51 7.37 4.48
N LEU A 228 -11.27 6.75 5.65
CA LEU A 228 -10.39 7.30 6.69
C LEU A 228 -9.13 6.46 6.88
N PRO A 229 -7.94 7.08 6.98
CA PRO A 229 -6.71 6.36 7.29
C PRO A 229 -6.73 5.85 8.74
N GLU A 230 -6.34 4.60 8.93
CA GLU A 230 -6.28 3.92 10.22
C GLU A 230 -4.97 3.14 10.33
N ASN A 231 -4.57 2.79 11.56
CA ASN A 231 -3.43 1.90 11.81
C ASN A 231 -2.13 2.32 11.07
N VAL A 232 -1.88 3.63 10.98
CA VAL A 232 -0.72 4.19 10.27
C VAL A 232 0.53 3.97 11.09
N ILE A 233 1.50 3.22 10.53
CA ILE A 233 2.77 2.90 11.17
C ILE A 233 3.91 3.64 10.46
N LYS A 234 4.63 4.47 11.22
CA LYS A 234 5.85 5.17 10.81
C LYS A 234 6.92 4.99 11.88
N ILE A 235 8.19 5.01 11.48
CA ILE A 235 9.33 5.06 12.42
C ILE A 235 9.92 6.46 12.31
N ARG A 236 9.95 7.17 13.44
CA ARG A 236 10.67 8.45 13.54
C ARG A 236 12.11 8.19 13.97
N LYS A 237 13.01 8.99 13.41
CA LYS A 237 14.39 9.13 13.87
C LYS A 237 14.44 10.09 15.06
#